data_AF-A0ABD1YS05-F1
#
_entry.id   AF-A0ABD1YS05-F1
#
_cell.length_a   1.000
_cell.length_b   1.000
_cell.length_c   1.000
_cell.angle_alpha   90.00
_cell.angle_beta   90.00
_cell.angle_gamma   90.00
#
_symmetry.space_group_name_H-M   'P 1'
#
loop_
_entity.id
_entity.type
_entity.pdbx_description
1 polymer ?
#
loop_
_entity_poly.entity_id
_entity_poly.type
_entity_poly.pdbx_seq_one_letter_code
_entity_poly.pdbx_strand_id
1 'polypeptide(L)'
;MFDAQKHKIVDQKWSMALSVMGLPFRTLAHPALKEAINFSAKLPRYKLPFIMALQTNLLDKTYAKVKKTAEQNIWGHNFYVRATLSCDGWTNQNGRPQMNIMFINRYGEMLHAHADGSNMTEDAKWVSGHILKAIKEVDPKNVLQFTADNASINILAGKFVRAEYPHIVFGRCVAHDIDLLFEDLEKLVWIDAIFDKYNDIVSFIKNSHQPHTMLIDFFLDGAMLLKPRVTRFAINIIMLDRTYHLQH
;
A
#
# COMPACT_ATOMS: atom_id res chain seq x y z
N MET A 1 27.52 18.34 -33.26
CA MET A 1 28.50 18.45 -32.15
C MET A 1 27.98 19.28 -30.98
N PHE A 2 27.40 20.47 -31.20
CA PHE A 2 26.83 21.33 -30.14
C PHE A 2 25.67 20.72 -29.33
N ASP A 3 24.85 19.87 -29.94
CA ASP A 3 23.66 19.31 -29.28
C ASP A 3 24.00 18.21 -28.26
N ALA A 4 24.99 17.36 -28.60
CA ALA A 4 25.48 16.31 -27.71
C ALA A 4 26.11 16.88 -26.43
N GLN A 5 26.77 18.04 -26.50
CA GLN A 5 27.34 18.70 -25.32
C GLN A 5 26.23 19.31 -24.44
N LYS A 6 25.17 19.87 -25.04
CA LYS A 6 24.00 20.36 -24.30
C LYS A 6 23.26 19.23 -23.61
N HIS A 7 23.08 18.09 -24.27
CA HIS A 7 22.46 16.90 -23.67
C HIS A 7 23.23 16.43 -22.44
N LYS A 8 24.57 16.30 -22.55
CA LYS A 8 25.41 15.93 -21.40
C LYS A 8 25.27 16.88 -20.21
N ILE A 9 25.17 18.20 -20.46
CA ILE A 9 24.96 19.18 -19.39
C ILE A 9 23.60 18.98 -18.73
N VAL A 10 22.54 18.75 -19.50
CA VAL A 10 21.20 18.49 -18.98
C VAL A 10 21.17 17.20 -18.14
N ASP A 11 21.80 16.14 -18.62
CA ASP A 11 21.91 14.86 -17.92
C ASP A 11 22.63 15.02 -16.57
N GLN A 12 23.72 15.79 -16.54
CA GLN A 12 24.44 16.10 -15.30
C GLN A 12 23.57 16.91 -14.31
N LYS A 13 22.75 17.84 -14.79
CA LYS A 13 21.83 18.62 -13.93
C LYS A 13 20.75 17.72 -13.33
N TRP A 14 20.18 16.80 -14.11
CA TRP A 14 19.21 15.82 -13.59
C TRP A 14 19.84 14.87 -12.57
N SER A 15 21.04 14.37 -12.84
CA SER A 15 21.79 13.52 -11.91
C SER A 15 22.03 14.22 -10.56
N MET A 16 22.51 15.47 -10.59
CA MET A 16 22.69 16.28 -9.39
C MET A 16 21.37 16.52 -8.65
N ALA A 17 20.30 16.89 -9.37
CA ALA A 17 19.01 17.19 -8.77
C ALA A 17 18.42 16.00 -8.01
N LEU A 18 18.41 14.81 -8.63
CA LEU A 18 17.90 13.59 -7.99
C LEU A 18 18.73 13.21 -6.76
N SER A 19 20.06 13.33 -6.87
CA SER A 19 20.98 12.96 -5.79
C SER A 19 20.84 13.89 -4.57
N VAL A 20 20.81 15.21 -4.80
CA VAL A 20 20.72 16.21 -3.72
C VAL A 20 19.34 16.18 -3.04
N MET A 21 18.26 15.94 -3.79
CA MET A 21 16.91 15.87 -3.23
C MET A 21 16.57 14.50 -2.63
N GLY A 22 17.44 13.49 -2.78
CA GLY A 22 17.16 12.13 -2.34
C GLY A 22 15.99 11.47 -3.08
N LEU A 23 15.73 11.86 -4.34
CA LEU A 23 14.66 11.27 -5.13
C LEU A 23 15.11 9.93 -5.73
N PRO A 24 14.30 8.86 -5.67
CA PRO A 24 14.63 7.59 -6.31
C PRO A 24 14.85 7.78 -7.81
N PHE A 25 15.93 7.23 -8.39
CA PHE A 25 16.19 7.36 -9.83
C PHE A 25 15.05 6.79 -10.71
N ARG A 26 14.34 5.78 -10.20
CA ARG A 26 13.15 5.20 -10.84
C ARG A 26 12.01 6.21 -11.03
N THR A 27 12.03 7.35 -10.33
CA THR A 27 11.10 8.47 -10.53
C THR A 27 11.09 8.96 -11.99
N LEU A 28 12.25 8.94 -12.68
CA LEU A 28 12.34 9.30 -14.10
C LEU A 28 11.60 8.32 -15.03
N ALA A 29 11.38 7.08 -14.59
CA ALA A 29 10.64 6.09 -15.38
C ALA A 29 9.12 6.34 -15.33
N HIS A 30 8.63 7.08 -14.33
CA HIS A 30 7.20 7.24 -14.09
C HIS A 30 6.51 8.04 -15.22
N PRO A 31 5.42 7.52 -15.83
CA PRO A 31 4.76 8.16 -16.98
C PRO A 31 4.33 9.60 -16.72
N ALA A 32 3.75 9.88 -15.55
CA ALA A 32 3.28 11.23 -15.20
C ALA A 32 4.41 12.28 -15.18
N LEU A 33 5.63 11.90 -14.75
CA LEU A 33 6.76 12.82 -14.75
C LEU A 33 7.27 13.06 -16.18
N LYS A 34 7.37 12.00 -16.98
CA LYS A 34 7.74 12.11 -18.40
C LYS A 34 6.77 13.01 -19.15
N GLU A 35 5.48 12.86 -18.90
CA GLU A 35 4.44 13.70 -19.48
C GLU A 35 4.62 15.17 -19.07
N ALA A 36 4.79 15.45 -17.77
CA ALA A 36 5.03 16.80 -17.28
C ALA A 36 6.28 17.47 -17.90
N ILE A 37 7.38 16.73 -18.01
CA ILE A 37 8.63 17.20 -18.65
C ILE A 37 8.38 17.49 -20.14
N ASN A 38 7.76 16.56 -20.86
CA ASN A 38 7.51 16.69 -22.30
C ASN A 38 6.58 17.86 -22.64
N PHE A 39 5.53 18.10 -21.84
CA PHE A 39 4.67 19.26 -22.03
C PHE A 39 5.39 20.57 -21.69
N SER A 40 6.15 20.60 -20.59
CA SER A 40 6.91 21.78 -20.19
C SER A 40 7.97 22.16 -21.22
N ALA A 41 8.67 21.18 -21.79
CA ALA A 41 9.72 21.40 -22.80
C ALA A 41 9.18 22.00 -24.11
N LYS A 42 7.91 21.78 -24.43
CA LYS A 42 7.23 22.34 -25.62
C LYS A 42 6.80 23.80 -25.45
N LEU A 43 6.84 24.35 -24.23
CA LEU A 43 6.37 25.70 -23.94
C LEU A 43 7.57 26.63 -23.66
N PRO A 44 7.96 27.49 -24.62
CA PRO A 44 9.06 28.43 -24.42
C PRO A 44 8.80 29.33 -23.21
N ARG A 45 9.82 29.47 -22.34
CA ARG A 45 9.78 30.31 -21.12
C ARG A 45 8.78 29.85 -20.05
N TYR A 46 8.25 28.63 -20.12
CA TYR A 46 7.45 28.08 -19.03
C TYR A 46 8.25 28.06 -17.73
N LYS A 47 7.59 28.48 -16.64
CA LYS A 47 8.11 28.41 -15.28
C LYS A 47 7.25 27.45 -14.48
N LEU A 48 7.90 26.67 -13.62
CA LEU A 48 7.16 25.79 -12.71
C LEU A 48 6.16 26.59 -11.88
N PRO A 49 4.99 26.00 -11.56
CA PRO A 49 4.03 26.63 -10.68
C PRO A 49 4.64 26.90 -9.30
N PHE A 50 4.15 27.93 -8.63
CA PHE A 50 4.54 28.22 -7.26
C PHE A 50 4.08 27.11 -6.32
N ILE A 51 4.87 26.80 -5.29
CA ILE A 51 4.61 25.67 -4.37
C ILE A 51 3.23 25.79 -3.73
N MET A 52 2.81 26.99 -3.30
CA MET A 52 1.49 27.16 -2.71
C MET A 52 0.36 26.81 -3.69
N ALA A 53 0.53 27.07 -4.99
CA ALA A 53 -0.47 26.66 -5.99
C ALA A 53 -0.53 25.13 -6.11
N LEU A 54 0.63 24.46 -6.09
CA LEU A 54 0.71 22.99 -6.12
C LEU A 54 0.08 22.33 -4.88
N GLN A 55 0.08 23.01 -3.73
CA GLN A 55 -0.47 22.50 -2.47
C GLN A 55 -1.93 22.90 -2.23
N THR A 56 -2.51 23.76 -3.08
CA THR A 56 -3.88 24.27 -2.93
C THR A 56 -4.67 24.03 -4.21
N ASN A 57 -4.92 25.07 -5.00
CA ASN A 57 -5.83 25.03 -6.14
C ASN A 57 -5.47 24.01 -7.22
N LEU A 58 -4.19 23.73 -7.48
CA LEU A 58 -3.78 22.70 -8.44
C LEU A 58 -3.95 21.30 -7.86
N LEU A 59 -3.72 21.12 -6.55
CA LEU A 59 -3.99 19.87 -5.86
C LEU A 59 -5.49 19.59 -5.87
N ASP A 60 -6.33 20.56 -5.52
CA ASP A 60 -7.79 20.43 -5.51
C ASP A 60 -8.33 20.05 -6.88
N LYS A 61 -7.82 20.68 -7.95
CA LYS A 61 -8.19 20.33 -9.34
C LYS A 61 -7.76 18.92 -9.72
N THR A 62 -6.54 18.52 -9.32
CA THR A 62 -6.02 17.18 -9.60
C THR A 62 -6.82 16.13 -8.84
N TYR A 63 -7.10 16.37 -7.56
CA TYR A 63 -7.93 15.53 -6.71
C TYR A 63 -9.34 15.39 -7.28
N ALA A 64 -10.01 16.49 -7.65
CA ALA A 64 -11.34 16.45 -8.24
C ALA A 64 -11.37 15.63 -9.55
N LYS A 65 -10.33 15.76 -10.39
CA LYS A 65 -10.20 14.95 -11.62
C LYS A 65 -10.04 13.47 -11.31
N VAL A 66 -9.11 13.11 -10.42
CA VAL A 66 -8.85 11.71 -10.04
C VAL A 66 -10.07 11.10 -9.36
N LYS A 67 -10.69 11.82 -8.43
CA LYS A 67 -11.90 11.40 -7.73
C LYS A 67 -13.04 11.14 -8.71
N LYS A 68 -13.29 12.07 -9.64
CA LYS A 68 -14.33 11.89 -10.67
C LYS A 68 -14.10 10.63 -11.50
N THR A 69 -12.86 10.37 -11.94
CA THR A 69 -12.54 9.14 -12.69
C THR A 69 -12.79 7.89 -11.84
N ALA A 70 -12.36 7.90 -10.58
CA ALA A 70 -12.57 6.77 -9.68
C ALA A 70 -14.07 6.53 -9.41
N GLU A 71 -14.84 7.58 -9.13
CA GLU A 71 -16.30 7.50 -8.96
C GLU A 71 -17.00 7.00 -10.21
N GLN A 72 -16.55 7.40 -11.41
CA GLN A 72 -17.08 6.88 -12.66
C GLN A 72 -16.81 5.38 -12.83
N ASN A 73 -15.61 4.91 -12.47
CA ASN A 73 -15.28 3.49 -12.52
C ASN A 73 -16.05 2.67 -11.47
N ILE A 74 -16.33 3.23 -10.29
CA ILE A 74 -17.05 2.51 -9.24
C ILE A 74 -18.58 2.56 -9.47
N TRP A 75 -19.13 3.73 -9.75
CA TRP A 75 -20.57 4.01 -9.72
C TRP A 75 -21.20 4.30 -11.10
N GLY A 76 -20.40 4.48 -12.15
CA GLY A 76 -20.86 4.84 -13.50
C GLY A 76 -21.41 3.68 -14.34
N HIS A 77 -21.71 2.54 -13.70
CA HIS A 77 -22.13 1.31 -14.38
C HIS A 77 -23.59 0.95 -14.06
N ASN A 78 -24.12 -0.09 -14.72
CA ASN A 78 -25.49 -0.53 -14.51
C ASN A 78 -25.71 -1.09 -13.09
N PHE A 79 -26.98 -1.23 -12.70
CA PHE A 79 -27.38 -1.62 -11.35
C PHE A 79 -26.92 -3.03 -10.90
N TYR A 80 -26.44 -3.88 -11.82
CA TYR A 80 -25.89 -5.19 -11.47
C TYR A 80 -24.44 -5.09 -10.96
N VAL A 81 -23.78 -3.95 -11.18
CA VAL A 81 -22.41 -3.71 -10.75
C VAL A 81 -22.43 -3.12 -9.35
N ARG A 82 -22.15 -3.97 -8.36
CA ARG A 82 -21.99 -3.58 -6.96
C ARG A 82 -20.52 -3.58 -6.56
N ALA A 83 -20.18 -2.76 -5.57
CA ALA A 83 -18.84 -2.70 -5.02
C ALA A 83 -18.70 -3.59 -3.77
N THR A 84 -17.50 -4.10 -3.57
CA THR A 84 -17.02 -4.59 -2.28
C THR A 84 -16.36 -3.45 -1.54
N LEU A 85 -16.71 -3.25 -0.28
CA LEU A 85 -16.04 -2.32 0.61
C LEU A 85 -14.83 -3.03 1.26
N SER A 86 -13.62 -2.64 0.93
CA SER A 86 -12.42 -3.17 1.58
C SER A 86 -11.95 -2.22 2.68
N CYS A 87 -11.73 -2.77 3.87
CA CYS A 87 -11.29 -2.03 5.05
C CYS A 87 -9.96 -2.58 5.55
N ASP A 88 -8.99 -1.69 5.78
CA ASP A 88 -7.70 -2.03 6.40
C ASP A 88 -7.50 -1.14 7.63
N GLY A 89 -7.49 -1.76 8.80
CA GLY A 89 -7.27 -1.12 10.10
C GLY A 89 -5.85 -1.36 10.59
N TRP A 90 -5.22 -0.36 11.19
CA TRP A 90 -3.98 -0.55 11.94
C TRP A 90 -3.79 0.51 13.00
N THR A 91 -3.01 0.17 14.02
CA THR A 91 -2.52 1.15 14.99
C THR A 91 -1.20 1.72 14.49
N ASN A 92 -1.11 3.05 14.36
CA ASN A 92 0.13 3.71 13.94
C ASN A 92 1.18 3.72 15.07
N GLN A 93 2.40 4.18 14.77
CA GLN A 93 3.52 4.22 15.74
C GLN A 93 3.22 5.06 16.99
N ASN A 94 2.26 5.97 16.91
CA ASN A 94 1.83 6.82 18.04
C ASN A 94 0.68 6.20 18.82
N GLY A 95 0.33 4.93 18.59
CA GLY A 95 -0.76 4.24 19.27
C GLY A 95 -2.15 4.69 18.81
N ARG A 96 -2.27 5.38 17.66
CA ARG A 96 -3.56 5.88 17.17
C ARG A 96 -4.15 4.90 16.15
N PRO A 97 -5.40 4.46 16.32
CA PRO A 97 -6.11 3.68 15.32
C PRO A 97 -6.21 4.45 14.00
N GLN A 98 -5.99 3.77 12.89
CA GLN A 98 -6.16 4.27 11.53
C GLN A 98 -6.99 3.26 10.75
N MET A 99 -7.84 3.73 9.84
CA MET A 99 -8.62 2.84 9.00
C MET A 99 -8.76 3.40 7.58
N ASN A 100 -8.35 2.62 6.59
CA ASN A 100 -8.64 2.89 5.19
C ASN A 100 -9.96 2.24 4.79
N ILE A 101 -10.75 2.96 4.01
CA ILE A 101 -12.04 2.50 3.48
C ILE A 101 -12.02 2.67 1.97
N MET A 102 -12.07 1.57 1.25
CA MET A 102 -12.00 1.53 -0.21
C MET A 102 -13.21 0.84 -0.81
N PHE A 103 -13.70 1.33 -1.94
CA PHE A 103 -14.64 0.60 -2.77
C PHE A 103 -13.91 -0.04 -3.94
N ILE A 104 -14.22 -1.30 -4.22
CA ILE A 104 -13.61 -2.08 -5.28
C ILE A 104 -14.70 -2.78 -6.08
N ASN A 105 -14.66 -2.66 -7.40
CA ASN A 105 -15.48 -3.45 -8.30
C ASN A 105 -14.60 -3.99 -9.45
N ARG A 106 -15.22 -4.60 -10.47
CA ARG A 106 -14.49 -5.16 -11.63
C ARG A 106 -13.89 -4.12 -12.58
N TYR A 107 -14.22 -2.84 -12.42
CA TYR A 107 -13.82 -1.73 -13.29
C TYR A 107 -12.80 -0.79 -12.60
N GLY A 108 -12.61 -0.93 -11.29
CA GLY A 108 -11.52 -0.27 -10.58
C GLY A 108 -11.72 -0.23 -9.07
N GLU A 109 -10.91 0.62 -8.45
CA GLU A 109 -10.81 0.84 -7.02
C GLU A 109 -10.83 2.33 -6.69
N MET A 110 -11.37 2.67 -5.53
CA MET A 110 -11.42 4.04 -5.03
C MET A 110 -11.20 4.06 -3.52
N LEU A 111 -10.21 4.83 -3.06
CA LEU A 111 -10.11 5.21 -1.67
C LEU A 111 -11.24 6.21 -1.36
N HIS A 112 -12.22 5.77 -0.57
CA HIS A 112 -13.38 6.57 -0.21
C HIS A 112 -13.08 7.48 0.97
N ALA A 113 -12.47 6.90 2.01
CA ALA A 113 -12.15 7.62 3.22
C ALA A 113 -10.92 7.02 3.92
N HIS A 114 -10.27 7.87 4.68
CA HIS A 114 -9.29 7.49 5.69
C HIS A 114 -9.78 8.05 7.03
N ALA A 115 -9.90 7.18 8.03
CA ALA A 115 -10.31 7.55 9.38
C ALA A 115 -9.08 7.55 10.29
N ASP A 116 -8.83 8.68 10.94
CA ASP A 116 -7.87 8.82 12.04
C ASP A 116 -8.61 8.76 13.38
N GLY A 117 -8.27 7.78 14.20
CA GLY A 117 -8.81 7.57 15.55
C GLY A 117 -8.04 8.34 16.63
N SER A 118 -7.53 9.54 16.34
CA SER A 118 -6.85 10.36 17.33
C SER A 118 -7.74 10.58 18.57
N ASN A 119 -7.28 10.12 19.74
CA ASN A 119 -7.98 10.10 21.04
C ASN A 119 -9.16 9.12 21.17
N MET A 120 -9.27 8.11 20.31
CA MET A 120 -10.28 7.05 20.42
C MET A 120 -9.64 5.67 20.56
N THR A 121 -10.33 4.76 21.24
CA THR A 121 -9.97 3.33 21.23
C THR A 121 -10.58 2.69 19.99
N GLU A 122 -9.80 1.86 19.29
CA GLU A 122 -10.33 1.01 18.23
C GLU A 122 -11.23 -0.05 18.87
N ASP A 123 -12.54 0.15 18.75
CA ASP A 123 -13.53 -0.85 19.15
C ASP A 123 -14.47 -1.15 17.98
N ALA A 124 -15.30 -2.18 18.16
CA ALA A 124 -16.20 -2.62 17.09
C ALA A 124 -17.25 -1.55 16.73
N LYS A 125 -17.55 -0.61 17.63
CA LYS A 125 -18.49 0.49 17.36
C LYS A 125 -17.84 1.57 16.51
N TRP A 126 -16.58 1.89 16.77
CA TRP A 126 -15.79 2.82 15.97
C TRP A 126 -15.64 2.28 14.55
N VAL A 127 -15.20 1.03 14.40
CA VAL A 127 -15.04 0.37 13.09
C VAL A 127 -16.38 0.30 12.34
N SER A 128 -17.44 -0.24 12.96
CA SER A 128 -18.74 -0.34 12.30
C SER A 128 -19.36 1.02 11.99
N GLY A 129 -19.16 2.03 12.83
CA GLY A 129 -19.65 3.39 12.58
C GLY A 129 -19.09 4.00 11.29
N HIS A 130 -17.79 3.82 11.03
CA HIS A 130 -17.16 4.28 9.79
C HIS A 130 -17.63 3.49 8.57
N ILE A 131 -17.77 2.17 8.70
CA ILE A 131 -18.29 1.31 7.63
C ILE A 131 -19.73 1.68 7.28
N LEU A 132 -20.60 1.79 8.28
CA LEU A 132 -22.02 2.14 8.10
C LEU A 132 -22.18 3.52 7.48
N LYS A 133 -21.34 4.49 7.89
CA LYS A 133 -21.31 5.83 7.29
C LYS A 133 -20.94 5.75 5.81
N ALA A 134 -19.86 5.04 5.45
CA ALA A 134 -19.44 4.90 4.07
C ALA A 134 -20.51 4.21 3.20
N ILE A 135 -21.14 3.14 3.70
CA ILE A 135 -22.24 2.45 3.01
C ILE A 135 -23.42 3.41 2.77
N LYS A 136 -23.78 4.21 3.78
CA LYS A 136 -24.90 5.17 3.69
C LYS A 136 -24.63 6.26 2.65
N GLU A 137 -23.40 6.75 2.55
CA GLU A 137 -23.01 7.82 1.61
C GLU A 137 -23.15 7.41 0.13
N VAL A 138 -23.02 6.11 -0.18
CA VAL A 138 -23.05 5.58 -1.56
C VAL A 138 -24.31 4.80 -1.90
N ASP A 139 -25.32 4.79 -1.03
CA ASP A 139 -26.50 3.91 -1.04
C ASP A 139 -26.14 2.42 -0.73
N PRO A 140 -26.73 1.83 0.33
CA PRO A 140 -26.55 0.41 0.65
C PRO A 140 -26.81 -0.57 -0.50
N LYS A 141 -27.65 -0.21 -1.49
CA LYS A 141 -27.94 -1.05 -2.66
C LYS A 141 -26.74 -1.21 -3.60
N ASN A 142 -25.77 -0.32 -3.53
CA ASN A 142 -24.56 -0.35 -4.35
C ASN A 142 -23.44 -1.20 -3.73
N VAL A 143 -23.63 -1.66 -2.49
CA VAL A 143 -22.65 -2.45 -1.75
C VAL A 143 -23.10 -3.91 -1.69
N LEU A 144 -22.23 -4.82 -2.10
CA LEU A 144 -22.48 -6.27 -2.04
C LEU A 144 -22.04 -6.89 -0.72
N GLN A 145 -20.85 -6.51 -0.28
CA GLN A 145 -20.18 -7.06 0.89
C GLN A 145 -19.13 -6.07 1.38
N PHE A 146 -18.60 -6.32 2.57
CA PHE A 146 -17.36 -5.68 3.01
C PHE A 146 -16.34 -6.72 3.46
N THR A 147 -15.05 -6.41 3.30
CA THR A 147 -13.93 -7.27 3.67
C THR A 147 -12.97 -6.56 4.59
N ALA A 148 -12.57 -7.23 5.66
CA ALA A 148 -11.56 -6.76 6.62
C ALA A 148 -10.77 -7.96 7.16
N ASP A 149 -9.72 -7.73 7.95
CA ASP A 149 -9.00 -8.82 8.62
C ASP A 149 -9.91 -9.61 9.58
N ASN A 150 -9.42 -10.77 10.03
CA ASN A 150 -10.19 -11.68 10.88
C ASN A 150 -10.15 -11.31 12.37
N ALA A 151 -9.77 -10.08 12.73
CA ALA A 151 -9.79 -9.65 14.12
C ALA A 151 -11.20 -9.74 14.71
N SER A 152 -11.29 -10.06 16.00
CA SER A 152 -12.56 -10.16 16.73
C SER A 152 -13.40 -8.87 16.65
N ILE A 153 -12.73 -7.72 16.61
CA ILE A 153 -13.33 -6.40 16.41
C ILE A 153 -14.07 -6.33 15.06
N ASN A 154 -13.45 -6.80 13.97
CA ASN A 154 -14.03 -6.80 12.64
C ASN A 154 -15.18 -7.81 12.50
N ILE A 155 -15.06 -8.99 13.13
CA ILE A 155 -16.16 -9.95 13.21
C ILE A 155 -17.38 -9.33 13.89
N LEU A 156 -17.18 -8.60 15.00
CA LEU A 156 -18.27 -7.92 15.71
C LEU A 156 -18.83 -6.74 14.90
N ALA A 157 -17.97 -5.96 14.24
CA ALA A 157 -18.39 -4.91 13.32
C ALA A 157 -19.26 -5.47 12.19
N GLY A 158 -18.92 -6.65 11.65
CA GLY A 158 -19.73 -7.34 10.65
C GLY A 158 -21.11 -7.73 11.14
N LYS A 159 -21.26 -8.08 12.42
CA LYS A 159 -22.59 -8.31 13.03
C LYS A 159 -23.41 -7.01 13.07
N PHE A 160 -22.80 -5.88 13.41
CA PHE A 160 -23.49 -4.58 13.39
C PHE A 160 -23.91 -4.17 11.99
N VAL A 161 -23.03 -4.33 11.00
CA VAL A 161 -23.35 -4.02 9.59
C VAL A 161 -24.48 -4.90 9.09
N ARG A 162 -24.46 -6.21 9.37
CA ARG A 162 -25.52 -7.14 8.95
C ARG A 162 -26.85 -6.87 9.66
N ALA A 163 -26.83 -6.37 10.89
CA ALA A 163 -28.05 -5.97 11.60
C ALA A 163 -28.73 -4.77 10.93
N GLU A 164 -27.95 -3.79 10.46
CA GLU A 164 -28.48 -2.61 9.75
C GLU A 164 -28.84 -2.90 8.29
N TYR A 165 -27.99 -3.67 7.60
CA TYR A 165 -28.12 -4.00 6.18
C TYR A 165 -28.02 -5.52 5.97
N PRO A 166 -29.14 -6.27 6.08
CA PRO A 166 -29.13 -7.74 6.07
C PRO A 166 -28.55 -8.38 4.80
N HIS A 167 -28.53 -7.66 3.68
CA HIS A 167 -27.98 -8.13 2.40
C HIS A 167 -26.47 -7.96 2.28
N ILE A 168 -25.83 -7.18 3.16
CA ILE A 168 -24.38 -6.94 3.14
C ILE A 168 -23.70 -7.97 4.01
N VAL A 169 -22.82 -8.76 3.40
CA VAL A 169 -22.08 -9.83 4.07
C VAL A 169 -20.68 -9.35 4.47
N PHE A 170 -20.21 -9.80 5.64
CA PHE A 170 -18.80 -9.67 6.02
C PHE A 170 -17.99 -10.83 5.44
N GLY A 171 -16.98 -10.52 4.63
CA GLY A 171 -15.98 -11.47 4.14
C GLY A 171 -14.66 -11.30 4.89
N ARG A 172 -14.05 -12.40 5.33
CA ARG A 172 -12.71 -12.36 5.92
C ARG A 172 -11.66 -12.09 4.84
N CYS A 173 -10.62 -11.35 5.21
CA CYS A 173 -9.48 -11.12 4.33
C CYS A 173 -8.73 -12.42 4.05
N VAL A 174 -8.72 -12.85 2.80
CA VAL A 174 -8.02 -14.08 2.36
C VAL A 174 -6.51 -13.98 2.63
N ALA A 175 -5.90 -12.80 2.47
CA ALA A 175 -4.49 -12.61 2.76
C ALA A 175 -4.16 -12.91 4.23
N HIS A 176 -5.07 -12.53 5.14
CA HIS A 176 -4.92 -12.82 6.56
C HIS A 176 -5.23 -14.29 6.88
N ASP A 177 -6.23 -14.90 6.23
CA ASP A 177 -6.49 -16.33 6.37
C ASP A 177 -5.27 -17.18 5.92
N ILE A 178 -4.58 -16.78 4.84
CA ILE A 178 -3.33 -17.41 4.37
C ILE A 178 -2.20 -17.21 5.37
N ASP A 179 -2.10 -16.03 5.99
CA ASP A 179 -1.08 -15.74 6.99
C ASP A 179 -1.25 -16.59 8.25
N LEU A 180 -2.48 -16.73 8.74
CA LEU A 180 -2.80 -17.62 9.86
C LEU A 180 -2.47 -19.08 9.52
N LEU A 181 -2.74 -19.51 8.28
CA LEU A 181 -2.33 -20.84 7.81
C LEU A 181 -0.81 -21.01 7.86
N PHE A 182 -0.05 -20.00 7.45
CA PHE A 182 1.41 -20.03 7.52
C PHE A 182 1.92 -20.03 8.97
N GLU A 183 1.34 -19.24 9.87
CA GLU A 183 1.67 -19.28 11.29
C GLU A 183 1.41 -20.67 11.91
N ASP A 184 0.35 -21.36 11.48
CA ASP A 184 0.06 -22.72 11.94
C ASP A 184 1.03 -23.76 11.38
N LEU A 185 1.49 -23.59 10.13
CA LEU A 185 2.56 -24.42 9.57
C LEU A 185 3.88 -24.19 10.30
N GLU A 186 4.22 -22.94 10.63
CA GLU A 186 5.43 -22.60 11.39
C GLU A 186 5.52 -23.34 12.74
N LYS A 187 4.38 -23.67 13.37
CA LYS A 187 4.32 -24.42 14.65
C LYS A 187 4.62 -25.91 14.52
N LEU A 188 4.73 -26.46 13.30
CA LEU A 188 5.11 -27.86 13.12
C LEU A 188 6.58 -28.05 13.50
N VAL A 189 6.87 -28.99 14.41
CA VAL A 189 8.22 -29.18 15.00
C VAL A 189 9.36 -29.20 13.98
N TRP A 190 9.15 -29.83 12.82
CA TRP A 190 10.18 -29.91 11.77
C TRP A 190 10.32 -28.61 10.97
N ILE A 191 9.25 -27.81 10.83
CA ILE A 191 9.28 -26.48 10.20
C ILE A 191 9.89 -25.46 11.17
N ASP A 192 9.49 -25.49 12.44
CA ASP A 192 10.02 -24.65 13.50
C ASP A 192 11.55 -24.78 13.60
N ALA A 193 12.06 -26.02 13.56
CA ALA A 193 13.50 -26.29 13.55
C ALA A 193 14.24 -25.75 12.31
N ILE A 194 13.56 -25.61 11.17
CA ILE A 194 14.11 -24.94 9.97
C ILE A 194 14.16 -23.44 10.20
N PHE A 195 13.11 -22.86 10.76
CA PHE A 195 13.06 -21.42 11.08
C PHE A 195 14.07 -21.03 12.15
N ASP A 196 14.33 -21.86 13.15
CA ASP A 196 15.38 -21.62 14.14
C ASP A 196 16.76 -21.48 13.49
N LYS A 197 17.13 -22.44 12.63
CA LYS A 197 18.40 -22.38 11.89
C LYS A 197 18.46 -21.18 10.95
N TYR A 198 17.35 -20.88 10.29
CA TYR A 198 17.22 -19.70 9.45
C TYR A 198 17.44 -18.41 10.25
N ASN A 199 16.83 -18.31 11.43
CA ASN A 199 16.96 -17.16 12.34
C ASN A 199 18.40 -16.97 12.82
N ASP A 200 19.12 -18.06 13.08
CA ASP A 200 20.55 -18.03 13.42
C ASP A 200 21.38 -17.46 12.26
N ILE A 201 21.13 -17.93 11.02
CA ILE A 201 21.81 -17.44 9.82
C ILE A 201 21.53 -15.95 9.60
N VAL A 202 20.26 -15.53 9.65
CA VAL A 202 19.88 -14.11 9.49
C VAL A 202 20.50 -13.24 10.58
N SER A 203 20.51 -13.73 11.83
CA SER A 203 21.12 -13.01 12.95
C SER A 203 22.63 -12.87 12.77
N PHE A 204 23.32 -13.93 12.36
CA PHE A 204 24.74 -13.89 12.04
C PHE A 204 25.06 -12.88 10.94
N ILE A 205 24.32 -12.92 9.83
CA ILE A 205 24.52 -11.99 8.71
C ILE A 205 24.29 -10.55 9.15
N LYS A 206 23.19 -10.26 9.87
CA LYS A 206 22.87 -8.89 10.30
C LYS A 206 23.84 -8.33 11.33
N ASN A 207 24.37 -9.17 12.21
CA ASN A 207 25.28 -8.74 13.27
C ASN A 207 26.75 -8.64 12.81
N SER A 208 27.05 -9.03 11.57
CA SER A 208 28.42 -9.07 11.03
C SER A 208 28.55 -8.16 9.82
N HIS A 209 29.44 -7.16 9.89
CA HIS A 209 29.56 -6.13 8.85
C HIS A 209 29.97 -6.70 7.47
N GLN A 210 30.91 -7.65 7.41
CA GLN A 210 31.38 -8.24 6.16
C GLN A 210 30.35 -9.18 5.50
N PRO A 211 29.73 -10.15 6.20
CA PRO A 211 28.65 -10.99 5.64
C PRO A 211 27.43 -10.21 5.18
N HIS A 212 27.04 -9.14 5.91
CA HIS A 212 25.92 -8.28 5.52
C HIS A 212 26.16 -7.61 4.17
N THR A 213 27.34 -7.00 3.99
CA THR A 213 27.72 -6.31 2.75
C THR A 213 27.84 -7.29 1.58
N MET A 214 28.49 -8.44 1.77
CA MET A 214 28.63 -9.46 0.72
C MET A 214 27.28 -10.02 0.25
N LEU A 215 26.33 -10.23 1.16
CA LEU A 215 25.04 -10.80 0.81
C LEU A 215 24.14 -9.81 0.05
N ILE A 216 24.19 -8.52 0.39
CA ILE A 216 23.47 -7.46 -0.31
C ILE A 216 24.07 -7.21 -1.70
N ASP A 217 25.41 -7.17 -1.80
CA ASP A 217 26.11 -6.77 -3.01
C ASP A 217 26.19 -7.88 -4.08
N PHE A 218 26.25 -9.15 -3.67
CA PHE A 218 26.51 -10.27 -4.61
C PHE A 218 25.36 -11.24 -4.82
N PHE A 219 24.43 -11.35 -3.85
CA PHE A 219 23.48 -12.47 -3.82
C PHE A 219 22.03 -12.04 -3.92
N LEU A 220 21.68 -10.88 -3.36
CA LEU A 220 20.30 -10.40 -3.36
C LEU A 220 19.97 -9.38 -4.46
N ASP A 221 20.93 -9.07 -5.36
CA ASP A 221 20.77 -8.07 -6.43
C ASP A 221 20.25 -6.72 -5.88
N GLY A 222 20.70 -6.36 -4.66
CA GLY A 222 20.24 -5.18 -3.91
C GLY A 222 18.98 -5.36 -3.05
N ALA A 223 18.38 -6.55 -2.97
CA ALA A 223 17.29 -6.81 -2.02
C ALA A 223 17.81 -6.96 -0.58
N MET A 224 17.03 -6.54 0.41
CA MET A 224 17.41 -6.63 1.83
C MET A 224 16.88 -7.91 2.48
N LEU A 225 17.68 -8.51 3.37
CA LEU A 225 17.16 -9.49 4.33
C LEU A 225 16.30 -8.77 5.38
N LEU A 226 15.00 -9.00 5.38
CA LEU A 226 14.11 -8.54 6.45
C LEU A 226 14.21 -9.51 7.64
N LYS A 227 14.14 -8.98 8.88
CA LYS A 227 14.02 -9.87 10.04
C LYS A 227 12.61 -10.47 10.00
N PRO A 228 12.45 -11.76 10.35
CA PRO A 228 11.13 -12.28 10.68
C PRO A 228 10.58 -11.50 11.88
N ARG A 229 9.37 -10.91 11.70
CA ARG A 229 8.62 -9.94 12.57
C ARG A 229 9.10 -8.48 12.48
N VAL A 230 8.27 -7.42 12.43
CA VAL A 230 6.84 -7.18 12.68
C VAL A 230 6.32 -6.29 11.53
N THR A 231 5.68 -6.84 10.49
CA THR A 231 4.64 -6.18 9.66
C THR A 231 4.29 -7.03 8.43
N ARG A 232 3.06 -7.56 8.46
CA ARG A 232 2.17 -7.93 7.34
C ARG A 232 2.65 -9.01 6.35
N PHE A 233 2.12 -10.21 6.61
CA PHE A 233 1.85 -11.32 5.68
C PHE A 233 3.05 -12.11 5.14
N ALA A 234 3.17 -13.38 5.54
CA ALA A 234 4.00 -14.42 4.92
C ALA A 234 5.50 -14.11 4.71
N ILE A 235 6.03 -13.04 5.33
CA ILE A 235 7.41 -12.58 5.13
C ILE A 235 8.41 -13.68 5.47
N ASN A 236 8.17 -14.46 6.53
CA ASN A 236 9.06 -15.53 6.94
C ASN A 236 9.27 -16.56 5.81
N ILE A 237 8.20 -16.93 5.12
CA ILE A 237 8.25 -17.87 3.99
C ILE A 237 8.90 -17.24 2.76
N ILE A 238 8.54 -15.99 2.42
CA ILE A 238 9.17 -15.26 1.30
C ILE A 238 10.67 -15.09 1.54
N MET A 239 11.06 -14.83 2.79
CA MET A 239 12.45 -14.62 3.15
C MET A 239 13.23 -15.93 3.22
N LEU A 240 12.60 -17.03 3.63
CA LEU A 240 13.16 -18.38 3.55
C LEU A 240 13.41 -18.79 2.09
N ASP A 241 12.41 -18.59 1.22
CA ASP A 241 12.50 -18.85 -0.23
C ASP A 241 13.67 -18.08 -0.86
N ARG A 242 13.78 -16.78 -0.56
CA ARG A 242 14.90 -15.96 -1.01
C ARG A 242 16.25 -16.51 -0.55
N THR A 243 16.39 -16.96 0.70
CA THR A 243 17.66 -17.55 1.17
C THR A 243 17.97 -18.92 0.58
N TYR A 244 16.95 -19.72 0.29
CA TYR A 244 17.12 -21.00 -0.40
C TYR A 244 17.68 -20.78 -1.80
N HIS A 245 17.18 -19.77 -2.52
CA HIS A 245 17.69 -19.40 -3.83
C HIS A 245 19.10 -18.80 -3.84
N LEU A 246 19.67 -18.41 -2.69
CA LEU A 246 21.08 -18.00 -2.58
C LEU A 246 22.06 -19.17 -2.54
N GLN A 247 21.58 -20.41 -2.40
CA GLN A 247 22.42 -21.61 -2.36
C GLN A 247 22.80 -22.13 -3.75
N HIS A 248 22.26 -21.54 -4.81
CA HIS A 248 22.48 -21.89 -6.23
C HIS A 248 22.99 -20.68 -7.01
#